data_AF-A0A059WYK7-F1
#
_entry.id   AF-A0A059WYK7-F1
#
_cell.length_a   1.000
_cell.length_b   1.000
_cell.length_c   1.000
_cell.angle_alpha   90.00
_cell.angle_beta   90.00
_cell.angle_gamma   90.00
#
_symmetry.space_group_name_H-M   'P 1'
#
loop_
_entity.id
_entity.type
_entity.pdbx_description
1 polymer ?
#
loop_
_entity_poly.entity_id
_entity_poly.type
_entity_poly.pdbx_seq_one_letter_code
_entity_poly.pdbx_strand_id
1 'polypeptide(L)'
;NGPMEVLAEKDFEVYENGNKEEIAFFSAADTPYDLVLLLDLSGSTEGKLHLIREATNRFIEAKRPADRLAIVVFAEEIKVVSPLTDDRQKLIESVKTMGVTGNSRVWDALRYTLEEVLGAKTEGRRKAVVFMTDGVDNTLYGDNRGSKISFGDLFESVKKSETTIFPVYIDTEEKDAPSIIAYKRARSSLALLADETGGQYYKAAAIADLQGVYRQVLFDLSRVYTIGDIPSNDVRDGAWRKLQIKVPGRPELTVKTKQGYYAR
;
A
#
# COMPACT_ATOMS: atom_id res chain seq x y z
N ASN A 1 -3.83 -16.41 19.87
CA ASN A 1 -3.52 -16.52 18.43
C ASN A 1 -2.19 -17.23 18.28
N GLY A 2 -2.20 -18.55 18.15
CA GLY A 2 -0.99 -19.33 17.87
C GLY A 2 -0.43 -19.02 16.46
N PRO A 3 0.80 -19.46 16.15
CA PRO A 3 1.32 -19.32 14.80
C PRO A 3 0.44 -20.12 13.84
N MET A 4 -0.18 -19.43 12.87
CA MET A 4 -0.79 -20.10 11.73
C MET A 4 0.32 -20.73 10.89
N GLU A 5 0.08 -21.96 10.42
CA GLU A 5 0.96 -22.71 9.54
C GLU A 5 1.30 -21.88 8.29
N VAL A 6 2.58 -21.83 7.92
CA VAL A 6 3.01 -21.24 6.65
C VAL A 6 2.58 -22.18 5.53
N LEU A 7 1.86 -21.66 4.54
CA LEU A 7 1.42 -22.43 3.38
C LEU A 7 2.61 -22.71 2.45
N ALA A 8 2.63 -23.89 1.87
CA ALA A 8 3.58 -24.29 0.83
C ALA A 8 2.97 -24.09 -0.56
N GLU A 9 3.81 -24.10 -1.60
CA GLU A 9 3.39 -23.97 -3.00
C GLU A 9 2.21 -24.89 -3.38
N LYS A 10 2.27 -26.15 -2.94
CA LYS A 10 1.24 -27.18 -3.17
C LYS A 10 -0.15 -26.83 -2.63
N ASP A 11 -0.24 -25.86 -1.72
CA ASP A 11 -1.51 -25.43 -1.13
C ASP A 11 -2.26 -24.46 -2.06
N PHE A 12 -1.61 -23.98 -3.13
CA PHE A 12 -2.17 -22.98 -4.05
C PHE A 12 -2.55 -23.58 -5.41
N GLU A 13 -3.63 -23.04 -5.98
CA GLU A 13 -3.98 -23.23 -7.39
C GLU A 13 -4.10 -21.88 -8.09
N VAL A 14 -3.38 -21.71 -9.20
CA VAL A 14 -3.42 -20.53 -10.05
C VAL A 14 -4.33 -20.80 -11.24
N TYR A 15 -5.19 -19.83 -11.55
CA TYR A 15 -6.00 -19.87 -12.75
C TYR A 15 -5.88 -18.56 -13.54
N GLU A 16 -5.63 -18.67 -14.84
CA GLU A 16 -5.72 -17.58 -15.81
C GLU A 16 -6.96 -17.78 -16.69
N ASN A 17 -7.86 -16.80 -16.71
CA ASN A 17 -9.10 -16.85 -17.50
C ASN A 17 -9.92 -18.15 -17.28
N GLY A 18 -9.79 -18.77 -16.10
CA GLY A 18 -10.46 -20.01 -15.72
C GLY A 18 -9.66 -21.29 -16.03
N ASN A 19 -8.56 -21.20 -16.78
CA ASN A 19 -7.65 -22.32 -17.04
C ASN A 19 -6.62 -22.43 -15.92
N LYS A 20 -6.31 -23.66 -15.48
CA LYS A 20 -5.32 -23.89 -14.43
C LYS A 20 -3.92 -23.69 -15.00
N GLU A 21 -3.10 -22.88 -14.33
CA GLU A 21 -1.71 -22.59 -14.70
C GLU A 21 -0.72 -23.29 -13.77
N GLU A 22 0.48 -23.53 -14.28
CA GLU A 22 1.59 -24.08 -13.49
C GLU A 22 2.31 -22.96 -12.72
N ILE A 23 2.60 -23.21 -11.44
CA ILE A 23 3.40 -22.30 -10.63
C ILE A 23 4.88 -22.48 -11.02
N ALA A 24 5.45 -21.46 -11.63
CA ALA A 24 6.86 -21.45 -12.03
C ALA A 24 7.78 -20.85 -10.96
N PHE A 25 7.22 -20.00 -10.09
CA PHE A 25 7.94 -19.37 -8.99
C PHE A 25 7.06 -19.27 -7.76
N PHE A 26 7.60 -19.65 -6.61
CA PHE A 26 6.95 -19.50 -5.32
C PHE A 26 7.91 -18.91 -4.30
N SER A 27 7.48 -17.87 -3.59
CA SER A 27 8.20 -17.31 -2.44
C SER A 27 7.28 -17.17 -1.24
N ALA A 28 7.72 -17.71 -0.11
CA ALA A 28 6.98 -17.69 1.14
C ALA A 28 7.06 -16.32 1.84
N ALA A 29 6.29 -16.19 2.92
CA ALA A 29 6.10 -14.92 3.62
C ALA A 29 7.34 -14.39 4.38
N ASP A 30 8.42 -15.15 4.45
CA ASP A 30 9.68 -14.78 5.11
C ASP A 30 10.55 -13.80 4.31
N THR A 31 10.25 -13.58 3.03
CA THR A 31 10.99 -12.59 2.21
C THR A 31 10.91 -11.18 2.84
N PRO A 32 12.04 -10.49 3.08
CA PRO A 32 12.03 -9.15 3.67
C PRO A 32 11.35 -8.10 2.79
N TYR A 33 10.81 -7.05 3.40
CA TYR A 33 10.24 -5.90 2.70
C TYR A 33 11.16 -4.68 2.70
N ASP A 34 11.10 -3.93 1.61
CA ASP A 34 11.28 -2.49 1.60
C ASP A 34 9.91 -1.84 1.75
N LEU A 35 9.67 -1.32 2.96
CA LEU A 35 8.42 -0.66 3.33
C LEU A 35 8.58 0.85 3.23
N VAL A 36 7.57 1.52 2.71
CA VAL A 36 7.37 2.94 2.93
C VAL A 36 6.13 3.14 3.78
N LEU A 37 6.27 3.87 4.88
CA LEU A 37 5.13 4.45 5.58
C LEU A 37 4.93 5.86 5.00
N LEU A 38 3.91 6.00 4.14
CA LEU A 38 3.53 7.26 3.50
C LEU A 38 2.37 7.89 4.29
N LEU A 39 2.64 9.04 4.91
CA LEU A 39 1.75 9.69 5.87
C LEU A 39 1.28 11.04 5.34
N ASP A 40 -0.03 11.17 5.14
CA ASP A 40 -0.68 12.45 4.87
C ASP A 40 -0.70 13.28 6.16
N LEU A 41 -0.06 14.44 6.12
CA LEU A 41 -0.04 15.43 7.20
C LEU A 41 -0.70 16.75 6.76
N SER A 42 -1.61 16.70 5.78
CA SER A 42 -2.41 17.85 5.35
C SER A 42 -3.43 18.28 6.43
N GLY A 43 -4.19 19.34 6.15
CA GLY A 43 -5.08 20.00 7.12
C GLY A 43 -6.04 19.09 7.89
N SER A 44 -6.49 17.96 7.31
CA SER A 44 -7.40 17.02 7.99
C SER A 44 -6.76 16.31 9.20
N THR A 45 -5.44 16.35 9.29
CA THR A 45 -4.63 15.79 10.38
C THR A 45 -4.12 16.84 11.38
N GLU A 46 -4.52 18.11 11.22
CA GLU A 46 -4.09 19.21 12.08
C GLU A 46 -4.37 18.90 13.57
N GLY A 47 -3.42 19.25 14.45
CA GLY A 47 -3.47 18.96 15.88
C GLY A 47 -3.22 17.49 16.27
N LYS A 48 -3.15 16.56 15.31
CA LYS A 48 -3.04 15.11 15.58
C LYS A 48 -1.63 14.54 15.33
N LEU A 49 -0.65 15.38 15.00
CA LEU A 49 0.74 14.96 14.73
C LEU A 49 1.35 14.13 15.86
N HIS A 50 1.02 14.42 17.12
CA HIS A 50 1.51 13.65 18.26
C HIS A 50 1.02 12.19 18.23
N LEU A 51 -0.26 11.96 17.90
CA LEU A 51 -0.83 10.61 17.74
C LEU A 51 -0.22 9.87 16.55
N ILE A 52 0.01 10.59 15.43
CA ILE A 52 0.62 10.00 14.23
C ILE A 52 2.07 9.58 14.53
N ARG A 53 2.84 10.41 15.24
CA ARG A 53 4.20 10.07 15.71
C ARG A 53 4.18 8.86 16.64
N GLU A 54 3.24 8.79 17.57
CA GLU A 54 3.09 7.64 18.46
C GLU A 54 2.79 6.36 17.67
N ALA A 55 1.79 6.38 16.79
CA ALA A 55 1.44 5.24 15.94
C ALA A 55 2.61 4.81 15.04
N THR A 56 3.37 5.77 14.51
CA THR A 56 4.58 5.52 13.71
C THR A 56 5.67 4.83 14.53
N ASN A 57 5.94 5.29 15.75
CA ASN A 57 6.89 4.62 16.65
C ASN A 57 6.45 3.18 16.96
N ARG A 58 5.15 2.94 17.18
CA ARG A 58 4.62 1.59 17.37
C ARG A 58 4.78 0.71 16.14
N PHE A 59 4.61 1.26 14.94
CA PHE A 59 4.90 0.55 13.69
C PHE A 59 6.39 0.14 13.62
N ILE A 60 7.30 1.06 13.94
CA ILE A 60 8.76 0.83 13.97
C ILE A 60 9.15 -0.24 15.01
N GLU A 61 8.48 -0.26 16.16
CA GLU A 61 8.68 -1.27 17.20
C GLU A 61 8.22 -2.66 16.73
N ALA A 62 7.07 -2.72 16.06
CA ALA A 62 6.42 -3.97 15.65
C ALA A 62 6.95 -4.54 14.33
N LYS A 63 7.64 -3.75 13.48
CA LYS A 63 8.20 -4.24 12.21
C LYS A 63 9.18 -5.40 12.47
N ARG A 64 9.30 -6.30 11.50
CA ARG A 64 10.29 -7.38 11.57
C ARG A 64 11.71 -6.81 11.47
N PRO A 65 12.71 -7.44 12.13
CA PRO A 65 14.10 -6.97 12.06
C PRO A 65 14.64 -6.88 10.64
N ALA A 66 14.29 -7.83 9.77
CA ALA A 66 14.78 -7.89 8.38
C ALA A 66 14.16 -6.85 7.43
N ASP A 67 13.03 -6.25 7.80
CA ASP A 67 12.34 -5.26 6.97
C ASP A 67 13.06 -3.90 7.07
N ARG A 68 13.31 -3.26 5.92
CA ARG A 68 13.75 -1.86 5.84
C ARG A 68 12.51 -0.99 5.77
N LEU A 69 12.54 0.16 6.45
CA LEU A 69 11.47 1.13 6.46
C LEU A 69 12.01 2.49 6.02
N ALA A 70 11.29 3.16 5.13
CA ALA A 70 11.37 4.58 4.90
C ALA A 70 10.11 5.25 5.44
N ILE A 71 10.25 6.49 5.88
CA ILE A 71 9.14 7.31 6.39
C ILE A 71 9.05 8.53 5.49
N VAL A 72 7.91 8.68 4.83
CA VAL A 72 7.62 9.80 3.94
C VAL A 72 6.38 10.48 4.46
N VAL A 73 6.44 11.79 4.63
CA VAL A 73 5.28 12.61 4.98
C VAL A 73 4.96 13.54 3.82
N PHE A 74 3.69 13.87 3.61
CA PHE A 74 3.32 14.83 2.59
C PHE A 74 2.16 15.71 3.02
N ALA A 75 2.15 16.91 2.46
CA ALA A 75 1.03 17.83 2.37
C ALA A 75 1.25 18.59 1.06
N GLU A 76 1.56 19.89 1.13
CA GLU A 76 1.91 20.69 -0.06
C GLU A 76 3.29 20.31 -0.62
N GLU A 77 4.17 19.88 0.29
CA GLU A 77 5.49 19.33 0.00
C GLU A 77 5.56 17.86 0.39
N ILE A 78 6.42 17.10 -0.28
CA ILE A 78 6.74 15.70 0.03
C ILE A 78 8.11 15.69 0.70
N LYS A 79 8.18 15.13 1.91
CA LYS A 79 9.41 15.07 2.71
C LYS A 79 9.75 13.64 3.08
N VAL A 80 10.94 13.19 2.66
CA VAL A 80 11.55 11.96 3.17
C VAL A 80 12.09 12.24 4.57
N VAL A 81 11.39 11.74 5.59
CA VAL A 81 11.77 11.89 7.00
C VAL A 81 12.88 10.92 7.35
N SER A 82 12.79 9.70 6.84
CA SER A 82 13.87 8.71 6.90
C SER A 82 13.98 7.99 5.55
N PRO A 83 15.18 7.86 4.98
CA PRO A 83 15.41 6.92 3.89
C PRO A 83 15.24 5.47 4.36
N LEU A 84 15.22 4.52 3.42
CA LEU A 84 15.11 3.09 3.71
C LEU A 84 16.25 2.63 4.63
N THR A 85 15.89 2.14 5.82
CA THR A 85 16.84 1.57 6.77
C THR A 85 16.17 0.52 7.65
N ASP A 86 16.94 -0.45 8.12
CA ASP A 86 16.53 -1.40 9.16
C ASP A 86 16.91 -0.92 10.58
N ASP A 87 17.68 0.17 10.68
CA ASP A 87 18.12 0.78 11.93
C ASP A 87 16.95 1.43 12.69
N ARG A 88 16.46 0.70 13.69
CA ARG A 88 15.34 1.11 14.53
C ARG A 88 15.59 2.43 15.25
N GLN A 89 16.82 2.68 15.71
CA GLN A 89 17.12 3.90 16.47
C GLN A 89 17.08 5.11 15.55
N LYS A 90 17.66 5.02 14.35
CA LYS A 90 17.57 6.10 13.34
C LYS A 90 16.12 6.41 12.96
N LEU A 91 15.29 5.38 12.80
CA LEU A 91 13.86 5.56 12.52
C LEU A 91 13.17 6.34 13.65
N ILE A 92 13.35 5.92 14.91
CA ILE A 92 12.73 6.60 16.08
C ILE A 92 13.22 8.05 16.20
N GLU A 93 14.50 8.30 15.97
CA GLU A 93 15.04 9.67 15.98
C GLU A 93 14.46 10.52 14.85
N SER A 94 14.30 9.96 13.64
CA SER A 94 13.74 10.67 12.50
C SER A 94 12.29 11.12 12.72
N VAL A 95 11.49 10.33 13.45
CA VAL A 95 10.08 10.63 13.78
C VAL A 95 9.92 11.97 14.49
N LYS A 96 10.93 12.38 15.29
CA LYS A 96 10.94 13.69 15.97
C LYS A 96 10.92 14.87 14.99
N THR A 97 11.39 14.66 13.76
CA THR A 97 11.47 15.67 12.69
C THR A 97 10.29 15.64 11.71
N MET A 98 9.33 14.72 11.91
CA MET A 98 8.10 14.64 11.11
C MET A 98 7.32 15.95 11.21
N GLY A 99 6.91 16.48 10.07
CA GLY A 99 6.09 17.68 10.01
C GLY A 99 6.19 18.30 8.63
N VAL A 100 5.01 18.55 8.05
CA VAL A 100 4.75 19.34 6.85
C VAL A 100 3.37 19.97 7.03
N THR A 101 3.05 20.97 6.24
CA THR A 101 1.75 21.67 6.27
C THR A 101 1.30 21.98 4.85
N GLY A 102 0.02 22.28 4.67
CA GLY A 102 -0.54 22.74 3.39
C GLY A 102 -1.52 21.77 2.75
N ASN A 103 -1.78 21.99 1.46
CA ASN A 103 -2.78 21.26 0.67
C ASN A 103 -2.35 19.81 0.39
N SER A 104 -3.28 18.86 0.37
CA SER A 104 -2.98 17.46 0.11
C SER A 104 -2.72 17.18 -1.38
N ARG A 105 -1.52 16.65 -1.66
CA ARG A 105 -1.06 16.22 -2.99
C ARG A 105 -0.87 14.70 -3.03
N VAL A 106 -1.98 13.98 -2.81
CA VAL A 106 -2.07 12.52 -2.67
C VAL A 106 -1.42 11.79 -3.85
N TRP A 107 -1.74 12.19 -5.09
CA TRP A 107 -1.24 11.50 -6.28
C TRP A 107 0.24 11.71 -6.51
N ASP A 108 0.71 12.95 -6.39
CA ASP A 108 2.13 13.28 -6.53
C ASP A 108 2.97 12.55 -5.46
N ALA A 109 2.49 12.51 -4.21
CA ALA A 109 3.18 11.87 -3.10
C ALA A 109 3.35 10.37 -3.30
N LEU A 110 2.29 9.68 -3.77
CA LEU A 110 2.38 8.25 -4.04
C LEU A 110 3.29 7.97 -5.23
N ARG A 111 3.19 8.73 -6.33
CA ARG A 111 4.09 8.54 -7.48
C ARG A 111 5.56 8.76 -7.10
N TYR A 112 5.86 9.85 -6.40
CA TYR A 112 7.21 10.12 -5.89
C TYR A 112 7.72 8.97 -4.99
N THR A 113 6.86 8.43 -4.13
CA THR A 113 7.22 7.31 -3.27
C THR A 113 7.59 6.06 -4.08
N LEU A 114 6.83 5.76 -5.13
CA LEU A 114 7.09 4.61 -6.00
C LEU A 114 8.38 4.80 -6.82
N GLU A 115 8.58 5.98 -7.41
CA GLU A 115 9.65 6.26 -8.36
C GLU A 115 10.98 6.63 -7.69
N GLU A 116 10.96 7.45 -6.64
CA GLU A 116 12.17 8.06 -6.06
C GLU A 116 12.60 7.43 -4.74
N VAL A 117 11.65 6.95 -3.93
CA VAL A 117 11.95 6.36 -2.61
C VAL A 117 12.18 4.85 -2.71
N LEU A 118 11.26 4.15 -3.38
CA LEU A 118 11.38 2.72 -3.64
C LEU A 118 12.21 2.41 -4.88
N GLY A 119 12.09 3.23 -5.94
CA GLY A 119 12.91 3.17 -7.15
C GLY A 119 12.96 1.81 -7.84
N ALA A 120 14.13 1.45 -8.38
CA ALA A 120 14.37 0.18 -9.07
C ALA A 120 14.30 -1.02 -8.12
N LYS A 121 13.98 -2.20 -8.67
CA LYS A 121 13.85 -3.46 -7.91
C LYS A 121 15.12 -3.74 -7.09
N THR A 122 14.95 -4.05 -5.81
CA THR A 122 16.03 -4.62 -4.99
C THR A 122 15.84 -6.14 -4.98
N GLU A 123 16.84 -6.89 -5.45
CA GLU A 123 16.76 -8.35 -5.47
C GLU A 123 16.54 -8.93 -4.06
N GLY A 124 15.71 -9.98 -3.98
CA GLY A 124 15.40 -10.66 -2.73
C GLY A 124 14.55 -9.87 -1.75
N ARG A 125 13.95 -8.73 -2.16
CA ARG A 125 13.10 -7.90 -1.31
C ARG A 125 11.80 -7.52 -2.00
N ARG A 126 10.70 -7.60 -1.25
CA ARG A 126 9.38 -7.15 -1.69
C ARG A 126 9.20 -5.67 -1.43
N LYS A 127 8.36 -5.00 -2.20
CA LYS A 127 8.07 -3.57 -2.00
C LYS A 127 6.64 -3.40 -1.55
N ALA A 128 6.44 -2.59 -0.51
CA ALA A 128 5.11 -2.19 -0.11
C ALA A 128 5.04 -0.75 0.40
N VAL A 129 3.91 -0.10 0.15
CA VAL A 129 3.57 1.21 0.71
C VAL A 129 2.39 1.05 1.65
N VAL A 130 2.57 1.41 2.92
CA VAL A 130 1.48 1.61 3.87
C VAL A 130 1.07 3.07 3.79
N PHE A 131 -0.10 3.34 3.22
CA PHE A 131 -0.51 4.68 2.80
C PHE A 131 -1.61 5.24 3.69
N MET A 132 -1.26 6.07 4.66
CA MET A 132 -2.21 6.72 5.57
C MET A 132 -2.67 8.06 5.00
N THR A 133 -3.95 8.19 4.67
CA THR A 133 -4.57 9.39 4.10
C THR A 133 -6.08 9.28 4.22
N ASP A 134 -6.81 10.38 4.10
CA ASP A 134 -8.24 10.35 3.79
C ASP A 134 -8.51 10.25 2.27
N GLY A 135 -7.44 10.24 1.46
CA GLY A 135 -7.46 10.05 0.02
C GLY A 135 -7.96 11.28 -0.75
N VAL A 136 -8.26 12.39 -0.08
CA VAL A 136 -8.79 13.58 -0.74
C VAL A 136 -7.65 14.43 -1.25
N ASP A 137 -7.31 14.21 -2.52
CA ASP A 137 -6.47 15.15 -3.24
C ASP A 137 -7.22 16.48 -3.45
N ASN A 138 -6.56 17.62 -3.24
CA ASN A 138 -7.16 18.94 -3.45
C ASN A 138 -7.77 19.12 -4.86
N THR A 139 -7.23 18.44 -5.89
CA THR A 139 -7.81 18.44 -7.24
C THR A 139 -9.24 17.93 -7.29
N LEU A 140 -9.68 17.11 -6.32
CA LEU A 140 -11.05 16.59 -6.25
C LEU A 140 -12.09 17.68 -5.93
N TYR A 141 -11.66 18.80 -5.35
CA TYR A 141 -12.46 20.01 -5.16
C TYR A 141 -12.36 21.00 -6.33
N GLY A 142 -11.60 20.67 -7.38
CA GLY A 142 -11.27 21.60 -8.46
C GLY A 142 -10.18 22.63 -8.10
N ASP A 143 -9.44 22.40 -7.01
CA ASP A 143 -8.34 23.26 -6.58
C ASP A 143 -7.05 22.95 -7.37
N ASN A 144 -6.43 23.99 -7.93
CA ASN A 144 -5.20 23.88 -8.72
C ASN A 144 -3.92 23.72 -7.87
N ARG A 145 -4.05 23.76 -6.54
CA ARG A 145 -2.99 23.55 -5.56
C ARG A 145 -2.83 22.08 -5.14
N GLY A 146 -3.67 21.18 -5.66
CA GLY A 146 -3.51 19.74 -5.48
C GLY A 146 -2.42 19.12 -6.37
N SER A 147 -2.50 17.80 -6.55
CA SER A 147 -1.53 17.08 -7.37
C SER A 147 -1.43 17.61 -8.79
N LYS A 148 -0.22 17.56 -9.36
CA LYS A 148 0.05 17.96 -10.75
C LYS A 148 -0.27 16.85 -11.74
N ILE A 149 -0.25 15.59 -11.30
CA ILE A 149 -0.68 14.45 -12.10
C ILE A 149 -2.15 14.12 -11.87
N SER A 150 -2.76 13.45 -12.85
CA SER A 150 -4.08 12.86 -12.68
C SER A 150 -4.01 11.52 -11.94
N PHE A 151 -5.16 11.07 -11.40
CA PHE A 151 -5.26 9.70 -10.88
C PHE A 151 -4.94 8.65 -11.96
N GLY A 152 -5.26 8.90 -13.23
CA GLY A 152 -4.95 7.98 -14.33
C GLY A 152 -3.44 7.79 -14.53
N ASP A 153 -2.66 8.89 -14.48
CA ASP A 153 -1.20 8.85 -14.59
C ASP A 153 -0.57 8.09 -13.41
N LEU A 154 -1.07 8.34 -12.19
CA LEU A 154 -0.68 7.58 -11.01
C LEU A 154 -0.99 6.09 -11.19
N PHE A 155 -2.20 5.76 -11.65
CA PHE A 155 -2.64 4.38 -11.79
C PHE A 155 -1.78 3.60 -12.79
N GLU A 156 -1.34 4.23 -13.89
CA GLU A 156 -0.37 3.63 -14.81
C GLU A 156 1.03 3.46 -14.18
N SER A 157 1.44 4.36 -13.29
CA SER A 157 2.69 4.21 -12.52
C SER A 157 2.59 3.02 -11.55
N VAL A 158 1.44 2.87 -10.89
CA VAL A 158 1.14 1.78 -9.96
C VAL A 158 1.16 0.42 -10.67
N LYS A 159 0.53 0.30 -11.84
CA LYS A 159 0.55 -0.92 -12.67
C LYS A 159 1.95 -1.38 -13.05
N LYS A 160 2.88 -0.44 -13.21
CA LYS A 160 4.28 -0.70 -13.56
C LYS A 160 5.15 -0.95 -12.33
N SER A 161 4.71 -0.48 -11.16
CA SER A 161 5.40 -0.72 -9.91
C SER A 161 5.13 -2.15 -9.45
N GLU A 162 6.18 -2.94 -9.20
CA GLU A 162 6.07 -4.23 -8.50
C GLU A 162 5.85 -4.02 -6.98
N THR A 163 5.01 -3.05 -6.61
CA THR A 163 4.82 -2.57 -5.24
C THR A 163 3.39 -2.81 -4.78
N THR A 164 3.22 -3.46 -3.63
CA THR A 164 1.91 -3.65 -3.01
C THR A 164 1.51 -2.40 -2.21
N ILE A 165 0.31 -1.88 -2.43
CA ILE A 165 -0.19 -0.68 -1.74
C ILE A 165 -1.24 -1.09 -0.72
N PHE A 166 -1.06 -0.68 0.53
CA PHE A 166 -1.99 -0.89 1.64
C PHE A 166 -2.54 0.47 2.10
N PRO A 167 -3.64 0.95 1.50
CA PRO A 167 -4.29 2.16 1.95
C PRO A 167 -4.85 1.99 3.37
N VAL A 168 -4.60 2.98 4.21
CA VAL A 168 -5.18 3.14 5.54
C VAL A 168 -5.99 4.43 5.51
N TYR A 169 -7.27 4.29 5.16
CA TYR A 169 -8.20 5.41 5.06
C TYR A 169 -8.56 5.94 6.45
N ILE A 170 -8.38 7.24 6.66
CA ILE A 170 -8.81 7.93 7.87
C ILE A 170 -10.15 8.62 7.62
N ASP A 171 -11.14 8.36 8.47
CA ASP A 171 -12.44 9.01 8.38
C ASP A 171 -12.36 10.46 8.90
N THR A 172 -12.21 11.39 7.96
CA THR A 172 -12.23 12.85 8.18
C THR A 172 -13.42 13.49 7.48
N GLU A 173 -14.43 12.69 7.08
CA GLU A 173 -15.48 13.13 6.16
C GLU A 173 -16.29 14.32 6.71
N GLU A 174 -16.35 15.38 5.91
CA GLU A 174 -17.22 16.54 6.15
C GLU A 174 -18.59 16.33 5.48
N LYS A 175 -19.64 16.95 6.04
CA LYS A 175 -21.04 16.70 5.67
C LYS A 175 -21.59 17.64 4.59
N ASP A 176 -20.79 18.56 4.06
CA ASP A 176 -21.20 19.41 2.95
C ASP A 176 -21.16 18.64 1.60
N ALA A 177 -22.00 19.06 0.66
CA ALA A 177 -22.19 18.34 -0.60
C ALA A 177 -20.92 18.20 -1.46
N PRO A 178 -20.09 19.25 -1.65
CA PRO A 178 -18.78 19.12 -2.31
C PRO A 178 -17.89 18.06 -1.66
N SER A 179 -17.76 18.06 -0.33
CA SER A 179 -16.96 17.08 0.40
C SER A 179 -17.46 15.66 0.23
N ILE A 180 -18.78 15.41 0.29
CA ILE A 180 -19.34 14.05 0.12
C ILE A 180 -18.89 13.43 -1.22
N ILE A 181 -18.87 14.23 -2.29
CA ILE A 181 -18.44 13.77 -3.62
C ILE A 181 -16.93 13.49 -3.63
N ALA A 182 -16.13 14.39 -3.06
CA ALA A 182 -14.68 14.25 -2.98
C ALA A 182 -14.29 12.99 -2.18
N TYR A 183 -14.84 12.80 -0.97
CA TYR A 183 -14.58 11.62 -0.13
C TYR A 183 -15.07 10.32 -0.77
N LYS A 184 -16.18 10.33 -1.51
CA LYS A 184 -16.61 9.15 -2.29
C LYS A 184 -15.57 8.79 -3.36
N ARG A 185 -15.06 9.77 -4.10
CA ARG A 185 -14.03 9.54 -5.13
C ARG A 185 -12.71 9.09 -4.51
N ALA A 186 -12.28 9.72 -3.41
CA ALA A 186 -11.10 9.34 -2.65
C ALA A 186 -11.12 7.86 -2.24
N ARG A 187 -12.21 7.43 -1.59
CA ARG A 187 -12.39 6.02 -1.19
C ARG A 187 -12.35 5.07 -2.39
N SER A 188 -13.02 5.41 -3.48
CA SER A 188 -12.97 4.61 -4.71
C SER A 188 -11.55 4.50 -5.27
N SER A 189 -10.80 5.61 -5.32
CA SER A 189 -9.42 5.63 -5.80
C SER A 189 -8.49 4.80 -4.93
N LEU A 190 -8.58 4.91 -3.60
CA LEU A 190 -7.79 4.10 -2.68
C LEU A 190 -8.12 2.61 -2.81
N ALA A 191 -9.41 2.24 -2.92
CA ALA A 191 -9.81 0.85 -3.14
C ALA A 191 -9.23 0.29 -4.45
N LEU A 192 -9.27 1.06 -5.54
CA LEU A 192 -8.67 0.68 -6.83
C LEU A 192 -7.16 0.45 -6.73
N LEU A 193 -6.43 1.29 -5.96
CA LEU A 193 -4.99 1.10 -5.74
C LEU A 193 -4.67 -0.19 -4.97
N ALA A 194 -5.48 -0.52 -3.94
CA ALA A 194 -5.34 -1.77 -3.21
C ALA A 194 -5.60 -2.98 -4.12
N ASP A 195 -6.72 -2.96 -4.85
CA ASP A 195 -7.13 -4.07 -5.72
C ASP A 195 -6.15 -4.32 -6.88
N GLU A 196 -5.62 -3.25 -7.49
CA GLU A 196 -4.64 -3.36 -8.59
C GLU A 196 -3.33 -3.99 -8.13
N THR A 197 -2.94 -3.75 -6.88
CA THR A 197 -1.64 -4.21 -6.35
C THR A 197 -1.73 -5.48 -5.50
N GLY A 198 -2.94 -6.02 -5.32
CA GLY A 198 -3.20 -7.16 -4.44
C GLY A 198 -3.07 -6.83 -2.95
N GLY A 199 -3.09 -5.54 -2.60
CA GLY A 199 -3.08 -5.07 -1.22
C GLY A 199 -4.48 -5.08 -0.59
N GLN A 200 -4.52 -4.72 0.69
CA GLN A 200 -5.76 -4.58 1.44
C GLN A 200 -6.02 -3.12 1.77
N TYR A 201 -7.27 -2.70 1.57
CA TYR A 201 -7.80 -1.42 2.04
C TYR A 201 -8.23 -1.54 3.50
N TYR A 202 -7.69 -0.69 4.35
CA TYR A 202 -8.05 -0.57 5.76
C TYR A 202 -8.77 0.73 6.02
N LYS A 203 -9.64 0.73 7.04
CA LYS A 203 -10.32 1.92 7.53
C LYS A 203 -9.98 2.12 9.01
N ALA A 204 -9.62 3.34 9.37
CA ALA A 204 -9.54 3.81 10.74
C ALA A 204 -10.65 4.85 10.96
N ALA A 205 -11.43 4.70 12.04
CA ALA A 205 -12.49 5.65 12.36
C ALA A 205 -11.91 6.97 12.92
N ALA A 206 -10.76 6.88 13.59
CA ALA A 206 -9.99 8.04 14.04
C ALA A 206 -8.48 7.75 13.98
N ILE A 207 -7.68 8.81 14.08
CA ILE A 207 -6.20 8.70 14.17
C ILE A 207 -5.77 7.89 15.40
N ALA A 208 -6.54 7.91 16.48
CA ALA A 208 -6.28 7.09 17.67
C ALA A 208 -6.35 5.57 17.37
N ASP A 209 -7.08 5.15 16.35
CA ASP A 209 -7.21 3.73 15.97
C ASP A 209 -6.04 3.23 15.11
N LEU A 210 -5.17 4.13 14.63
CA LEU A 210 -4.06 3.80 13.73
C LEU A 210 -3.16 2.70 14.28
N GLN A 211 -2.91 2.69 15.59
CA GLN A 211 -2.08 1.67 16.21
C GLN A 211 -2.65 0.26 16.00
N GLY A 212 -3.97 0.11 16.09
CA GLY A 212 -4.66 -1.16 15.83
C GLY A 212 -4.53 -1.57 14.37
N VAL A 213 -4.78 -0.63 13.46
CA VAL A 213 -4.71 -0.86 12.01
C VAL A 213 -3.30 -1.23 11.57
N TYR A 214 -2.26 -0.53 12.06
CA TYR A 214 -0.86 -0.83 11.74
C TYR A 214 -0.41 -2.21 12.23
N ARG A 215 -0.90 -2.67 13.40
CA ARG A 215 -0.66 -4.05 13.82
C ARG A 215 -1.29 -5.05 12.86
N GLN A 216 -2.50 -4.77 12.37
CA GLN A 216 -3.17 -5.61 11.39
C GLN A 216 -2.39 -5.63 10.06
N VAL A 217 -1.97 -4.47 9.56
CA VAL A 217 -1.14 -4.36 8.34
C VAL A 217 0.15 -5.19 8.45
N LEU A 218 0.88 -5.07 9.56
CA LEU A 218 2.11 -5.84 9.78
C LEU A 218 1.83 -7.35 9.90
N PHE A 219 0.71 -7.72 10.52
CA PHE A 219 0.25 -9.10 10.60
C PHE A 219 -0.05 -9.66 9.20
N ASP A 220 -0.71 -8.89 8.33
CA ASP A 220 -1.05 -9.31 6.98
C ASP A 220 0.18 -9.35 6.07
N LEU A 221 1.10 -8.39 6.19
CA LEU A 221 2.41 -8.40 5.51
C LEU A 221 3.25 -9.65 5.85
N SER A 222 3.10 -10.18 7.07
CA SER A 222 3.78 -11.44 7.46
C SER A 222 3.16 -12.70 6.83
N ARG A 223 2.13 -12.58 5.99
CA ARG A 223 1.37 -13.69 5.37
C ARG A 223 1.21 -13.55 3.85
N VAL A 224 2.01 -12.71 3.22
CA VAL A 224 1.98 -12.53 1.77
C VAL A 224 2.85 -13.60 1.11
N TYR A 225 2.34 -14.18 0.02
CA TYR A 225 3.06 -15.14 -0.83
C TYR A 225 3.25 -14.51 -2.21
N THR A 226 4.39 -14.77 -2.84
CA THR A 226 4.63 -14.38 -4.24
C THR A 226 4.54 -15.64 -5.09
N ILE A 227 3.61 -15.61 -6.06
CA ILE A 227 3.38 -16.71 -6.98
C ILE A 227 3.59 -16.13 -8.39
N GLY A 228 4.51 -16.73 -9.14
CA GLY A 228 4.69 -16.47 -10.56
C GLY A 228 4.28 -17.69 -11.35
N ASP A 229 3.46 -17.50 -12.36
CA ASP A 229 3.06 -18.51 -13.33
C ASP A 229 3.75 -18.27 -14.68
N ILE A 230 3.87 -19.33 -15.47
CA ILE A 230 4.15 -19.22 -16.90
C ILE A 230 2.80 -19.38 -17.59
N PRO A 231 2.25 -18.32 -18.21
CA PRO A 231 0.92 -18.42 -18.78
C PRO A 231 0.93 -19.40 -19.95
N SER A 232 -0.03 -20.31 -19.95
CA SER A 232 -0.26 -21.27 -21.05
C SER A 232 -0.52 -20.59 -22.40
N ASN A 233 -0.98 -19.34 -22.39
CA ASN A 233 -1.06 -18.45 -23.54
C ASN A 233 0.06 -17.40 -23.47
N ASP A 234 1.00 -17.39 -24.42
CA ASP A 234 2.12 -16.42 -24.44
C ASP A 234 1.88 -15.20 -25.36
N VAL A 235 0.71 -15.11 -25.99
CA VAL A 235 0.35 -14.02 -26.91
C VAL A 235 0.25 -12.68 -26.19
N ARG A 236 1.05 -11.71 -26.64
CA ARG A 236 1.09 -10.32 -26.13
C ARG A 236 0.20 -9.41 -26.96
N ASP A 237 -1.10 -9.63 -26.87
CA ASP A 237 -2.14 -8.92 -27.62
C ASP A 237 -2.70 -7.68 -26.90
N GLY A 238 -2.17 -7.36 -25.72
CA GLY A 238 -2.70 -6.30 -24.86
C GLY A 238 -4.04 -6.66 -24.20
N ALA A 239 -4.52 -7.90 -24.31
CA ALA A 239 -5.77 -8.31 -23.68
C ALA A 239 -5.63 -8.40 -22.16
N TRP A 240 -6.73 -8.14 -21.46
CA TRP A 240 -6.81 -8.36 -20.02
C TRP A 240 -6.93 -9.85 -19.73
N ARG A 241 -6.06 -10.35 -18.85
CA ARG A 241 -6.01 -11.74 -18.37
C ARG A 241 -6.41 -11.75 -16.91
N LYS A 242 -7.55 -12.37 -16.60
CA LYS A 242 -8.04 -12.47 -15.24
C LYS A 242 -7.25 -13.53 -14.48
N LEU A 243 -6.73 -13.16 -13.32
CA LEU A 243 -6.05 -14.08 -12.41
C LEU A 243 -6.98 -14.46 -11.26
N GLN A 244 -6.95 -15.73 -10.87
CA GLN A 244 -7.63 -16.24 -9.70
C GLN A 244 -6.74 -17.23 -8.95
N ILE A 245 -6.48 -16.95 -7.68
CA ILE A 245 -5.75 -17.85 -6.78
C ILE A 245 -6.75 -18.51 -5.83
N LYS A 246 -6.61 -19.82 -5.63
CA LYS A 246 -7.36 -20.59 -4.65
C LYS A 246 -6.41 -21.28 -3.69
N VAL A 247 -6.89 -21.53 -2.47
CA VAL A 247 -6.22 -22.38 -1.47
C VAL A 247 -7.18 -23.50 -1.09
N PRO A 248 -7.23 -24.60 -1.87
CA PRO A 248 -8.18 -25.69 -1.64
C PRO A 248 -8.03 -26.29 -0.24
N GLY A 249 -9.15 -26.70 0.35
CA GLY A 249 -9.15 -27.32 1.69
C GLY A 249 -8.94 -26.35 2.85
N ARG A 250 -8.83 -25.04 2.60
CA ARG A 250 -8.68 -23.99 3.62
C ARG A 250 -9.82 -22.95 3.57
N PRO A 251 -11.09 -23.33 3.79
CA PRO A 251 -12.25 -22.43 3.70
C PRO A 251 -12.24 -21.29 4.74
N GLU A 252 -11.43 -21.41 5.79
CA GLU A 252 -11.23 -20.39 6.82
C GLU A 252 -10.35 -19.22 6.35
N LEU A 253 -9.61 -19.39 5.24
CA LEU A 253 -8.69 -18.38 4.73
C LEU A 253 -9.40 -17.49 3.70
N THR A 254 -9.17 -16.18 3.82
CA THR A 254 -9.55 -15.21 2.80
C THR A 254 -8.33 -14.90 1.92
N VAL A 255 -8.42 -15.20 0.63
CA VAL A 255 -7.34 -14.94 -0.33
C VAL A 255 -7.53 -13.56 -0.96
N LYS A 256 -6.48 -12.72 -0.91
CA LYS A 256 -6.42 -11.41 -1.57
C LYS A 256 -5.27 -11.40 -2.56
N THR A 257 -5.58 -11.15 -3.84
CA THR A 257 -4.61 -11.17 -4.93
C THR A 257 -4.89 -10.03 -5.91
N LYS A 258 -3.90 -9.76 -6.77
CA LYS A 258 -4.14 -9.02 -8.01
C LYS A 258 -5.25 -9.70 -8.81
N GLN A 259 -6.14 -8.92 -9.43
CA GLN A 259 -7.30 -9.43 -10.19
C GLN A 259 -6.94 -9.94 -11.58
N GLY A 260 -5.77 -9.57 -12.10
CA GLY A 260 -5.34 -9.90 -13.45
C GLY A 260 -4.22 -9.00 -13.94
N TYR A 261 -3.86 -9.11 -15.21
CA TYR A 261 -2.85 -8.27 -15.85
C TYR A 261 -3.14 -8.12 -17.33
N TYR A 262 -2.52 -7.13 -17.98
CA TYR A 262 -2.58 -6.99 -19.43
C TYR A 262 -1.41 -7.73 -20.07
N ALA A 263 -1.68 -8.51 -21.13
CA ALA A 263 -0.67 -9.24 -21.89
C ALA A 263 0.23 -8.26 -22.66
N ARG A 264 1.38 -7.90 -22.09
CA ARG A 264 2.33 -6.90 -22.64
C ARG A 264 3.57 -7.56 -23.21
#